data_AF-A0A7K2X741-F1
#
_entry.id   AF-A0A7K2X741-F1
#
_cell.length_a   1.000
_cell.length_b   1.000
_cell.length_c   1.000
_cell.angle_alpha   90.00
_cell.angle_beta   90.00
_cell.angle_gamma   90.00
#
_symmetry.space_group_name_H-M   'P 1'
#
loop_
_entity.id
_entity.type
_entity.pdbx_description
1 polymer ?
#
loop_
_entity_poly.entity_id
_entity_poly.type
_entity_poly.pdbx_seq_one_letter_code
_entity_poly.pdbx_strand_id
1 'polypeptide(L)' 'MTHVVEDEQVYDVVVLGAGPVGENVADRVRAAGLTAAIVESELIGGECSYWACMPSKALLRPGIARS' A
#
# COMPACT_ATOMS: atom_id res chain seq x y z
N MET A 1 25.92 -22.65 4.77
CA MET A 1 25.87 -21.53 5.72
C MET A 1 24.45 -21.02 5.71
N THR A 2 23.58 -21.70 6.46
CA THR A 2 22.16 -21.35 6.56
C THR A 2 22.05 -20.53 7.83
N HIS A 3 21.91 -19.21 7.69
CA HIS A 3 21.52 -18.38 8.82
C HIS A 3 20.10 -18.78 9.22
N VAL A 4 19.95 -19.38 10.40
CA VAL A 4 18.65 -19.54 11.05
C VAL A 4 18.27 -18.15 11.52
N VAL A 5 17.31 -17.52 10.85
CA VAL A 5 16.61 -16.34 11.36
C VAL A 5 15.72 -16.86 12.49
N GLU A 6 16.03 -16.51 13.73
CA GLU A 6 15.33 -17.02 14.92
C GLU A 6 13.88 -16.50 15.08
N ASP A 7 13.36 -15.77 14.09
CA ASP A 7 12.03 -15.17 14.10
C ASP A 7 11.38 -15.31 12.71
N GLU A 8 11.05 -16.54 12.31
CA GLU A 8 10.19 -16.78 11.14
C GLU A 8 8.76 -16.36 11.49
N GLN A 9 8.43 -15.09 11.21
CA GLN A 9 7.05 -14.59 11.28
C GLN A 9 6.21 -15.21 10.14
N VAL A 10 5.30 -16.09 10.53
CA VAL A 10 4.33 -16.71 9.61
C VAL A 10 3.13 -15.78 9.45
N TYR A 11 2.79 -15.50 8.20
CA TYR A 11 1.58 -14.76 7.82
C TYR A 11 0.74 -15.63 6.89
N ASP A 12 -0.59 -15.50 7.00
CA ASP A 12 -1.51 -16.20 6.10
C ASP A 12 -1.45 -15.63 4.68
N VAL A 13 -1.20 -14.33 4.55
CA VAL A 13 -1.08 -13.63 3.26
C VAL A 13 0.06 -12.62 3.28
N VAL A 14 0.87 -12.62 2.21
CA VAL A 14 1.86 -11.57 1.93
C VAL A 14 1.42 -10.78 0.71
N VAL A 15 1.29 -9.46 0.86
CA VAL A 15 0.89 -8.52 -0.18
C VAL A 15 2.12 -7.74 -0.63
N LEU A 16 2.40 -7.75 -1.93
CA LEU A 16 3.49 -6.99 -2.52
C LEU A 16 2.94 -5.69 -3.10
N GLY A 17 3.40 -4.57 -2.57
CA GLY A 17 2.95 -3.22 -2.89
C GLY A 17 1.88 -2.71 -1.91
N ALA A 18 2.08 -1.49 -1.40
CA ALA A 18 1.15 -0.79 -0.52
C ALA A 18 0.37 0.32 -1.25
N GLY A 19 0.06 0.10 -2.52
CA GLY A 19 -0.87 0.95 -3.26
C GLY A 19 -2.34 0.70 -2.87
N PRO A 20 -3.31 1.40 -3.48
CA PRO A 20 -4.72 1.30 -3.12
C PRO A 20 -5.25 -0.14 -3.12
N VAL A 21 -4.80 -0.96 -4.07
CA VAL A 21 -5.18 -2.38 -4.14
C VAL A 21 -4.55 -3.18 -3.00
N GLY A 22 -3.27 -2.95 -2.70
CA GLY A 22 -2.56 -3.67 -1.65
C GLY A 22 -3.14 -3.41 -0.27
N GLU A 23 -3.45 -2.14 0.03
CA GLU A 23 -4.15 -1.74 1.25
C GLU A 23 -5.53 -2.39 1.35
N ASN A 24 -6.32 -2.38 0.27
CA ASN A 24 -7.64 -3.03 0.24
C ASN A 24 -7.56 -4.56 0.45
N VAL A 25 -6.53 -5.21 -0.10
CA VAL A 25 -6.32 -6.65 0.10
C VAL A 25 -5.98 -6.92 1.56
N ALA A 26 -5.06 -6.16 2.16
CA ALA A 26 -4.68 -6.34 3.56
C ALA A 26 -5.86 -6.12 4.52
N ASP A 27 -6.69 -5.10 4.26
CA ASP A 27 -7.92 -4.85 5.01
C ASP A 27 -8.89 -6.03 4.92
N ARG A 28 -9.08 -6.59 3.72
CA ARG A 28 -9.95 -7.76 3.50
C ARG A 28 -9.42 -9.01 4.18
N VAL A 29 -8.11 -9.26 4.13
CA VAL A 29 -7.47 -10.40 4.82
C VAL A 29 -7.69 -10.26 6.33
N ARG A 30 -7.47 -9.07 6.88
CA ARG A 30 -7.71 -8.81 8.30
C ARG A 30 -9.19 -8.94 8.68
N ALA A 31 -10.10 -8.47 7.84
CA ALA A 31 -11.54 -8.64 8.05
C ALA A 31 -11.98 -10.12 8.05
N ALA A 32 -11.25 -10.98 7.33
CA ALA A 32 -11.44 -12.44 7.34
C ALA A 32 -10.82 -13.14 8.57
N GLY A 33 -10.22 -12.39 9.50
CA GLY A 33 -9.57 -12.93 10.71
C GLY A 33 -8.18 -13.52 10.46
N LEU A 34 -7.60 -13.29 9.27
CA LEU A 34 -6.29 -13.76 8.88
C LEU A 34 -5.21 -12.69 9.12
N THR A 35 -3.96 -13.11 9.16
CA THR A 35 -2.79 -12.25 9.29
C THR A 35 -2.25 -11.87 7.91
N ALA A 36 -1.93 -10.58 7.73
CA ALA A 36 -1.36 -10.04 6.49
C ALA A 36 -0.05 -9.32 6.77
N ALA A 37 0.94 -9.52 5.90
CA ALA A 37 2.12 -8.66 5.80
C ALA A 37 2.09 -7.92 4.46
N ILE A 38 2.30 -6.59 4.48
CA ILE A 38 2.47 -5.80 3.26
C ILE A 38 3.95 -5.43 3.16
N VAL A 39 4.52 -5.59 1.96
CA VAL A 39 5.88 -5.16 1.64
C VAL A 39 5.80 -4.08 0.56
N GLU A 40 6.33 -2.90 0.84
CA GLU A 40 6.44 -1.78 -0.09
C GLU A 40 7.87 -1.26 -0.08
N SER A 41 8.40 -0.99 -1.27
CA SER A 41 9.76 -0.45 -1.45
C SER A 41 9.81 1.07 -1.28
N GLU A 42 8.71 1.77 -1.53
CA GLU A 42 8.60 3.22 -1.44
C GLU A 42 7.58 3.67 -0.37
N LEU A 43 6.67 4.57 -0.73
CA LEU A 43 5.72 5.20 0.17
C LEU A 43 4.36 4.49 0.15
N ILE A 44 3.79 4.31 1.33
CA ILE A 44 2.46 3.72 1.55
C ILE A 44 1.38 4.61 0.92
N GLY A 45 0.49 4.03 0.12
CA GLY A 45 -0.51 4.71 -0.70
C GLY A 45 -0.22 4.63 -2.20
N GLY A 46 0.98 4.18 -2.58
CA GLY A 46 1.39 3.93 -3.96
C GLY A 46 1.32 5.18 -4.86
N GLU A 47 1.24 4.96 -6.17
CA GLU A 47 1.34 6.06 -7.15
C GLU A 47 0.24 7.11 -7.00
N CYS A 48 -1.00 6.72 -6.64
CA CYS A 48 -2.14 7.63 -6.68
C CYS A 48 -1.96 8.79 -5.70
N SER A 49 -1.33 8.55 -4.55
CA SER A 49 -1.07 9.54 -3.52
C SER A 49 0.12 10.46 -3.83
N TYR A 50 1.19 9.94 -4.45
CA TYR A 50 2.46 10.67 -4.58
C TYR A 50 2.79 11.11 -6.00
N TRP A 51 2.36 10.37 -7.00
CA TRP A 51 2.85 10.51 -8.37
C TRP A 51 1.75 10.64 -9.43
N ALA A 52 0.49 10.32 -9.11
CA ALA A 52 -0.61 10.31 -10.07
C ALA A 52 -1.79 11.19 -9.62
N CYS A 53 -2.84 10.59 -9.05
CA CYS A 53 -4.14 11.22 -8.89
C CYS A 53 -4.10 12.48 -8.02
N MET A 54 -3.56 12.37 -6.80
CA MET A 54 -3.59 13.44 -5.79
C MET A 54 -2.77 14.66 -6.24
N PRO A 55 -1.51 14.53 -6.70
CA PRO A 55 -0.77 15.65 -7.28
C PRO A 55 -1.47 16.25 -8.50
N SER A 56 -1.98 15.42 -9.41
CA SER A 56 -2.69 15.90 -10.60
C SER A 56 -3.90 16.74 -10.22
N LYS A 57 -4.70 16.29 -9.26
CA LYS A 57 -5.89 17.03 -8.80
C LYS A 57 -5.52 18.27 -7.98
N ALA A 58 -4.44 18.25 -7.22
CA ALA A 58 -3.93 19.44 -6.53
C ALA A 58 -3.53 20.54 -7.52
N LEU A 59 -2.88 20.17 -8.63
CA LEU A 59 -2.46 21.10 -9.69
C LEU A 59 -3.62 21.59 -10.57
N LEU A 60 -4.63 20.75 -10.81
CA LEU A 60 -5.79 21.13 -11.64
C LEU A 60 -6.80 22.00 -10.91
N ARG A 61 -6.95 21.87 -9.57
CA ARG A 61 -7.92 22.62 -8.75
C ARG A 61 -7.82 24.15 -8.88
N PRO A 62 -6.64 24.79 -8.84
CA PRO A 62 -6.52 26.25 -9.05
C PRO A 62 -7.03 26.72 -10.42
N GLY A 63 -6.88 25.90 -11.47
CA GLY A 63 -7.32 26.23 -12.82
C GLY A 63 -8.83 26.23 -12.98
N ILE A 64 -9.52 25.26 -12.36
CA ILE A 64 -10.99 25.14 -12.39
C ILE A 64 -11.71 26.03 -11.36
N ALA A 65 -11.03 26.48 -10.29
CA ALA A 65 -11.63 27.40 -9.31
C ALA A 65 -11.66 28.86 -9.79
N ARG A 66 -11.02 29.18 -10.92
CA ARG A 66 -10.94 30.53 -11.51
C ARG A 66 -11.78 30.71 -12.77
N SER A 67 -12.58 29.72 -13.16
CA SER A 67 -13.50 29.78 -14.31
C SER A 67 -14.94 30.09 -13.89
#